data_AF-A0A975DWF1-F1
#
_entry.id   AF-A0A975DWF1-F1
#
_cell.length_a   1.000
_cell.length_b   1.000
_cell.length_c   1.000
_cell.angle_alpha   90.00
_cell.angle_beta   90.00
_cell.angle_gamma   90.00
#
_symmetry.space_group_name_H-M   'P 1'
#
loop_
_entity.id
_entity.type
_entity.pdbx_description
1 polymer ?
#
loop_
_entity_poly.entity_id
_entity_poly.type
_entity_poly.pdbx_seq_one_letter_code
_entity_poly.pdbx_strand_id
1 'polypeptide(L)'
;MPHLALPPAYRLGHALRPSTARDARRLALILAGVAAMVVLGLLALFQSVVRESVHQAQLRHEATARHSAATWRCTGQRSLRLRDLCLAELNAPPPQVTLLTPP
;
A
#
# COMPACT_ATOMS: atom_id res chain seq x y z
N MET A 1 -29.72 47.02 -68.72
CA MET A 1 -29.90 46.49 -67.35
C MET A 1 -29.59 44.99 -67.36
N PRO A 2 -28.37 44.56 -67.00
CA PRO A 2 -28.08 43.14 -66.79
C PRO A 2 -28.17 42.80 -65.30
N HIS A 3 -28.97 41.79 -64.95
CA HIS A 3 -29.08 41.27 -63.60
C HIS A 3 -27.88 40.35 -63.31
N LEU A 4 -26.94 40.80 -62.47
CA LEU A 4 -25.92 39.94 -61.89
C LEU A 4 -26.59 39.01 -60.87
N ALA A 5 -26.73 37.73 -61.23
CA ALA A 5 -27.07 36.69 -60.29
C ALA A 5 -25.84 36.37 -59.42
N LEU A 6 -25.88 36.74 -58.13
CA LEU A 6 -24.87 36.36 -57.15
C LEU A 6 -24.92 34.83 -56.91
N PRO A 7 -23.77 34.14 -56.78
CA PRO A 7 -23.75 32.73 -56.40
C PRO A 7 -24.19 32.55 -54.95
N PRO A 8 -24.89 31.45 -54.62
CA PRO A 8 -25.33 31.20 -53.25
C PRO A 8 -24.10 30.94 -52.37
N ALA A 9 -24.04 31.64 -51.24
CA ALA A 9 -23.06 31.41 -50.20
C ALA A 9 -23.16 29.95 -49.74
N TYR A 10 -22.12 29.16 -50.04
CA TYR A 10 -21.95 27.84 -49.45
C TYR A 10 -21.78 28.04 -47.93
N ARG A 11 -22.84 27.81 -47.16
CA ARG A 11 -22.68 27.62 -45.72
C ARG A 11 -21.91 26.33 -45.54
N LEU A 12 -20.61 26.45 -45.28
CA LEU A 12 -19.83 25.39 -44.65
C LEU A 12 -20.39 25.21 -43.23
N GLY A 13 -21.49 24.47 -43.14
CA GLY A 13 -21.95 23.92 -41.88
C GLY A 13 -20.87 22.95 -41.43
N HIS A 14 -19.98 23.39 -40.55
CA HIS A 14 -19.13 22.49 -39.78
C HIS A 14 -20.07 21.62 -38.93
N ALA A 15 -20.59 20.55 -39.53
CA ALA A 15 -21.14 19.44 -38.80
C ALA A 15 -19.97 18.87 -38.01
N LEU A 16 -19.82 19.30 -36.76
CA LEU A 16 -19.05 18.56 -35.77
C LEU A 16 -19.70 17.18 -35.70
N ARG A 17 -19.10 16.28 -36.47
CA ARG A 17 -19.51 14.92 -36.69
C ARG A 17 -19.74 14.29 -35.31
N PRO A 18 -20.96 13.81 -34.98
CA PRO A 18 -21.26 13.24 -33.67
C PRO A 18 -20.35 12.04 -33.28
N SER A 19 -19.59 11.52 -34.24
CA SER A 19 -18.50 10.55 -34.03
C SER A 19 -17.43 11.08 -33.06
N THR A 20 -16.91 12.29 -33.26
CA THR A 20 -15.76 12.79 -32.48
C THR A 20 -16.12 13.03 -31.01
N ALA A 21 -17.35 13.50 -30.75
CA ALA A 21 -17.84 13.70 -29.39
C ALA A 21 -18.03 12.36 -28.64
N ARG A 22 -18.47 11.31 -29.34
CA ARG A 22 -18.62 9.97 -28.76
C ARG A 22 -17.27 9.32 -28.50
N ASP A 23 -16.31 9.50 -29.42
CA ASP A 23 -14.94 9.00 -29.28
C ASP A 23 -14.20 9.71 -28.14
N ALA A 24 -14.34 11.03 -28.02
CA ALA A 24 -13.80 11.81 -26.90
C ALA A 24 -14.40 11.38 -25.54
N ARG A 25 -15.71 11.11 -25.48
CA ARG A 25 -16.37 10.62 -24.26
C ARG A 25 -15.89 9.23 -23.87
N ARG A 26 -15.69 8.33 -24.84
CA ARG A 26 -15.10 7.00 -24.58
C ARG A 26 -13.67 7.11 -24.06
N LEU A 27 -12.86 7.98 -24.66
CA LEU A 27 -11.48 8.19 -24.26
C LEU A 27 -11.40 8.78 -22.84
N ALA A 28 -12.28 9.74 -22.51
CA ALA A 28 -12.40 10.27 -21.16
C ALA A 28 -12.80 9.20 -20.12
N LEU A 29 -13.73 8.31 -20.47
CA LEU A 29 -14.12 7.20 -19.59
C LEU A 29 -12.97 6.20 -19.37
N ILE A 30 -12.21 5.89 -20.41
CA ILE A 30 -11.03 5.02 -20.31
C ILE A 30 -9.98 5.66 -19.41
N LEU A 31 -9.65 6.94 -19.64
CA LEU A 31 -8.69 7.67 -18.80
C LEU A 31 -9.14 7.76 -17.34
N ALA A 32 -10.43 8.01 -17.09
CA ALA A 32 -11.00 8.00 -15.74
C ALA A 32 -10.90 6.61 -15.08
N GLY A 33 -11.16 5.54 -15.85
CA GLY A 33 -11.01 4.17 -15.38
C GLY A 33 -9.56 3.82 -15.04
N VAL A 34 -8.61 4.21 -15.89
CA VAL A 34 -7.17 4.03 -15.63
C VAL A 34 -6.74 4.81 -14.40
N ALA A 35 -7.17 6.07 -14.26
CA ALA A 35 -6.88 6.88 -13.08
C ALA A 35 -7.42 6.23 -11.79
N ALA A 36 -8.65 5.72 -11.81
CA ALA A 36 -9.22 5.01 -10.67
C ALA A 36 -8.41 3.75 -10.32
N MET A 37 -7.98 2.97 -11.31
CA MET A 37 -7.13 1.79 -11.08
C MET A 37 -5.77 2.14 -10.48
N VAL A 38 -5.16 3.25 -10.92
CA VAL A 38 -3.89 3.73 -10.35
C VAL A 38 -4.07 4.12 -8.88
N VAL A 39 -5.14 4.86 -8.56
CA VAL A 39 -5.45 5.25 -7.17
C VAL A 39 -5.71 4.02 -6.29
N LEU A 40 -6.49 3.05 -6.78
CA LEU A 40 -6.75 1.80 -6.08
C LEU A 40 -5.47 0.97 -5.88
N GLY A 41 -4.59 0.93 -6.88
CA GLY A 41 -3.29 0.26 -6.80
C GLY A 41 -2.38 0.89 -5.74
N LEU A 42 -2.27 2.22 -5.72
CA LEU A 42 -1.53 2.96 -4.69
C LEU A 42 -2.08 2.69 -3.30
N LEU A 43 -3.40 2.69 -3.13
CA LEU A 43 -4.04 2.40 -1.85
C LEU A 43 -3.78 0.96 -1.39
N ALA A 44 -3.82 -0.01 -2.31
CA ALA A 44 -3.53 -1.41 -2.00
C ALA A 44 -2.07 -1.62 -1.58
N LEU A 45 -1.12 -0.98 -2.28
CA LEU A 45 0.30 -1.01 -1.90
C LEU A 45 0.51 -0.40 -0.51
N PHE A 46 -0.10 0.75 -0.24
CA PHE A 46 -0.04 1.38 1.08
C PHE A 46 -0.59 0.46 2.17
N GLN A 47 -1.75 -0.16 1.94
CA GLN A 47 -2.35 -1.13 2.87
C GLN A 47 -1.43 -2.34 3.11
N SER A 48 -0.75 -2.84 2.08
CA SER A 48 0.20 -3.95 2.22
C SER A 48 1.38 -3.57 3.14
N VAL A 49 1.99 -2.41 2.91
CA VAL A 49 3.10 -1.91 3.73
C VAL A 49 2.68 -1.64 5.17
N VAL A 50 1.49 -1.05 5.37
CA VAL A 50 0.94 -0.82 6.71
C VAL A 50 0.66 -2.13 7.43
N ARG A 51 0.07 -3.12 6.76
CA ARG A 51 -0.19 -4.44 7.37
C ARG A 51 1.11 -5.14 7.76
N GLU A 52 2.12 -5.12 6.90
CA GLU A 52 3.41 -5.75 7.19
C GLU A 52 4.15 -5.06 8.34
N SER A 53 4.16 -3.72 8.34
CA SER A 53 4.79 -2.94 9.42
C SER A 53 4.04 -3.07 10.75
N VAL A 54 2.70 -3.12 10.75
CA VAL A 54 1.90 -3.38 11.94
C VAL A 54 2.12 -4.81 12.43
N HIS A 55 2.22 -5.80 11.53
CA HIS A 55 2.49 -7.18 11.92
C HIS A 55 3.88 -7.33 12.55
N GLN A 56 4.91 -6.70 11.97
CA GLN A 56 6.24 -6.64 12.58
C GLN A 56 6.26 -5.87 13.91
N ALA A 57 5.54 -4.74 14.00
CA ALA A 57 5.44 -3.97 15.24
C ALA A 57 4.72 -4.77 16.33
N GLN A 58 3.66 -5.48 15.99
CA GLN A 58 2.92 -6.35 16.88
C GLN A 58 3.80 -7.51 17.38
N LEU A 59 4.54 -8.18 16.49
CA LEU A 59 5.50 -9.22 16.87
C LEU A 59 6.59 -8.67 17.82
N ARG A 60 7.09 -7.45 17.58
CA ARG A 60 8.05 -6.79 18.48
C ARG A 60 7.43 -6.42 19.82
N HIS A 61 6.18 -5.97 19.85
CA HIS A 61 5.46 -5.67 21.08
C HIS A 61 5.15 -6.92 21.90
N GLU A 62 4.75 -8.01 21.24
CA GLU A 62 4.55 -9.30 21.91
C GLU A 62 5.88 -9.87 22.46
N ALA A 63 6.97 -9.76 21.69
CA ALA A 63 8.29 -10.19 22.16
C ALA A 63 8.77 -9.38 23.37
N THR A 64 8.60 -8.05 23.34
CA THR A 64 8.98 -7.17 24.47
C THR A 64 8.08 -7.35 25.69
N ALA A 65 6.78 -7.58 25.50
CA ALA A 65 5.85 -7.93 26.58
C ALA A 65 6.20 -9.29 27.22
N ARG A 66 6.52 -10.30 26.42
CA ARG A 66 6.96 -11.61 26.94
C ARG A 66 8.30 -11.52 27.64
N HIS A 67 9.25 -10.77 27.09
CA HIS A 67 10.56 -10.56 27.70
C HIS A 67 10.43 -9.85 29.06
N SER A 68 9.69 -8.74 29.12
CA SER A 68 9.45 -8.04 30.39
C SER A 68 8.72 -8.91 31.42
N ALA A 69 7.72 -9.70 31.02
CA ALA A 69 7.06 -10.66 31.92
C ALA A 69 8.02 -11.71 32.48
N ALA A 70 8.96 -12.20 31.66
CA ALA A 70 10.00 -13.13 32.09
C ALA A 70 11.02 -12.46 33.03
N THR A 71 11.41 -11.21 32.75
CA THR A 71 12.28 -10.42 33.63
C THR A 71 11.63 -10.23 34.99
N TRP A 72 10.33 -9.88 35.03
CA TRP A 72 9.58 -9.74 36.29
C TRP A 72 9.61 -11.02 37.13
N ARG A 73 9.45 -12.19 36.50
CA ARG A 73 9.55 -13.50 37.17
C ARG A 73 10.96 -13.74 37.73
N CYS A 74 12.00 -13.43 36.98
CA CYS A 74 13.38 -13.53 37.48
C CYS A 74 13.62 -12.58 38.65
N THR A 75 13.11 -11.34 38.60
CA THR A 75 13.30 -10.35 39.66
C THR A 75 12.54 -10.64 40.95
N GLY A 76 11.45 -11.40 40.89
CA GLY A 76 10.66 -11.82 42.05
C GLY A 76 11.29 -12.98 42.85
N GLN A 77 12.40 -13.56 42.38
CA GLN A 77 13.13 -14.62 43.09
C GLN A 77 13.69 -14.09 44.41
N ARG A 78 13.46 -14.83 45.50
CA ARG A 78 13.85 -14.44 46.87
C ARG A 78 15.36 -14.41 47.09
N SER A 79 16.13 -15.14 46.27
CA SER A 79 17.60 -15.16 46.38
C SER A 79 18.24 -14.39 45.24
N LEU A 80 19.24 -13.56 45.58
CA LEU A 80 20.03 -12.78 44.63
C LEU A 80 20.74 -13.67 43.61
N ARG A 81 21.32 -14.79 44.07
CA ARG A 81 22.04 -15.72 43.19
C ARG A 81 21.13 -16.39 42.15
N LEU A 82 19.92 -16.81 42.54
CA LEU A 82 18.94 -17.37 41.58
C LEU A 82 18.42 -16.31 40.61
N ARG A 83 18.28 -15.08 41.08
CA ARG A 83 17.89 -13.94 40.24
C ARG A 83 18.94 -13.67 39.16
N ASP A 84 20.21 -13.61 39.52
CA ASP A 84 21.30 -13.33 38.58
C ASP A 84 21.46 -14.46 37.55
N LEU A 85 21.35 -15.72 37.98
CA LEU A 85 21.37 -16.87 37.08
C LEU A 85 20.16 -16.86 36.11
N CYS A 86 18.97 -16.54 36.60
CA CYS A 86 17.75 -16.44 35.79
C CYS A 86 17.84 -15.32 34.74
N LEU A 87 18.38 -14.17 35.13
CA LEU A 87 18.60 -13.04 34.21
C LEU A 87 19.72 -13.33 33.21
N ALA A 88 20.76 -14.07 33.60
CA ALA A 88 21.82 -14.49 32.68
C ALA A 88 21.28 -15.42 31.58
N GLU A 89 20.44 -16.39 31.96
CA GLU A 89 19.79 -17.30 31.01
C GLU A 89 18.80 -16.56 30.09
N LEU A 90 18.03 -15.61 30.65
CA LEU A 90 17.04 -14.84 29.89
C LEU A 90 17.67 -13.88 28.87
N ASN A 91 18.86 -13.37 29.16
CA ASN A 91 19.63 -12.48 28.27
C ASN A 91 20.59 -13.26 27.35
N ALA A 92 20.67 -14.59 27.47
CA ALA A 92 21.48 -15.38 26.56
C ALA A 92 20.97 -15.18 25.12
N PRO A 93 21.86 -15.00 24.14
CA PRO A 93 21.45 -14.87 22.75
C PRO A 93 20.65 -16.10 22.33
N PRO A 94 19.54 -15.94 21.58
CA PRO A 94 18.73 -17.07 21.16
C PRO A 94 19.62 -18.07 20.42
N PRO A 95 19.45 -19.39 20.67
CA PRO A 95 20.19 -20.40 19.94
C PRO A 95 19.95 -20.15 18.45
N GLN A 96 21.05 -20.10 17.71
CA GLN A 96 21.04 -19.80 16.28
C GLN A 96 20.37 -20.98 15.59
N VAL A 97 19.05 -20.93 15.44
CA VAL A 97 18.32 -21.90 14.63
C VAL A 97 18.67 -21.57 13.20
N THR A 98 19.67 -22.27 12.67
CA THR A 98 20.02 -22.23 11.25
C THR A 98 18.79 -22.67 10.47
N LEU A 99 18.00 -21.71 10.01
CA LEU A 99 16.94 -21.92 9.03
C LEU A 99 17.62 -22.38 7.74
N LEU A 100 17.87 -23.70 7.63
CA LEU A 100 18.09 -24.32 6.33
C LEU A 100 16.84 -24.06 5.52
N THR A 101 16.91 -23.04 4.67
CA THR A 101 15.92 -22.79 3.63
C THR A 101 16.24 -23.79 2.51
N PRO A 102 15.40 -24.80 2.24
CA PRO A 102 15.61 -25.65 1.08
C PRO A 102 15.29 -24.84 -0.20
N PRO A 103 15.97 -25.14 -1.32
CA PRO A 103 15.86 -24.42 -2.59
C PRO A 103 14.50 -24.57 -3.27
#